data_AF-A0A9W9WAS3-F1
#
_entry.id   AF-A0A9W9WAS3-F1
#
_cell.length_a   1.000
_cell.length_b   1.000
_cell.length_c   1.000
_cell.angle_alpha   90.00
_cell.angle_beta   90.00
_cell.angle_gamma   90.00
#
_symmetry.space_group_name_H-M   'P 1'
#
loop_
_entity.id
_entity.type
_entity.pdbx_description
1 polymer ?
#
loop_
_entity_poly.entity_id
_entity_poly.type
_entity_poly.pdbx_seq_one_letter_code
_entity_poly.pdbx_strand_id
1 'polypeptide(L)'
;MRSSDLASNESEEHNMIAPEDYQAAEIEGPPPLPLDLHEHKIKIALNWGFILLTSCIAPLVLYPTLHWAANLEDKIVTIIIVIGLTHEPPSVRMAALPPCVLLVQVGFTLVIVGILAKLGVRQPFPVSSMPAGSVFRPGILTIIEDVVAVDGGRGRLYRSALMERYRASLRFQHLMESLNWFWGFGGLIMGILLISIISKVHTNTFAFGLGWTIPWIWAGVWAVITTYWAKSALRDEKRTWSELQRKNAV
;
A
#
# COMPACT_ATOMS: atom_id res chain seq x y z
N MET A 1 2.23 7.61 -51.84
CA MET A 1 2.16 6.33 -51.11
C MET A 1 3.60 5.91 -50.81
N ARG A 2 3.96 5.83 -49.52
CA ARG A 2 5.21 5.22 -48.99
C ARG A 2 6.49 6.07 -48.99
N SER A 3 6.54 7.13 -48.19
CA SER A 3 7.82 7.75 -47.74
C SER A 3 7.75 8.44 -46.37
N SER A 4 6.58 8.50 -45.72
CA SER A 4 6.38 9.16 -44.42
C SER A 4 6.42 8.23 -43.22
N ASP A 5 6.41 6.91 -43.43
CA ASP A 5 6.17 5.92 -42.36
C ASP A 5 7.47 5.31 -41.79
N LEU A 6 8.64 5.77 -42.24
CA LEU A 6 9.94 5.26 -41.77
C LEU A 6 10.56 6.13 -40.66
N ALA A 7 10.13 7.39 -40.50
CA ALA A 7 10.70 8.30 -39.52
C ALA A 7 9.97 8.32 -38.17
N SER A 8 8.79 7.68 -38.06
CA SER A 8 8.03 7.59 -36.81
C SER A 8 8.33 6.35 -35.98
N ASN A 9 9.19 5.45 -36.47
CA ASN A 9 9.50 4.19 -35.80
C ASN A 9 10.88 4.20 -35.10
N GLU A 10 11.75 5.15 -35.42
CA GLU A 10 13.09 5.25 -34.81
C GLU A 10 13.09 5.97 -33.45
N SER A 11 12.02 6.70 -33.09
CA SER A 11 11.95 7.44 -31.81
C SER A 11 11.37 6.63 -30.65
N GLU A 12 10.79 5.46 -30.90
CA GLU A 12 10.30 4.55 -29.83
C GLU A 12 11.29 3.43 -29.49
N GLU A 13 12.38 3.27 -30.26
CA GLU A 13 13.40 2.25 -30.03
C GLU A 13 14.49 2.68 -29.02
N HIS A 14 14.45 3.93 -28.53
CA HIS A 14 15.51 4.51 -27.68
C HIS A 14 15.33 4.30 -26.17
N ASN A 15 14.63 3.26 -25.72
CA ASN A 15 14.73 2.82 -24.32
C ASN A 15 14.47 1.33 -24.12
N MET A 16 14.83 0.50 -25.10
CA MET A 16 15.00 -0.93 -24.85
C MET A 16 16.48 -1.18 -24.56
N ILE A 17 16.76 -1.37 -23.27
CA ILE A 17 18.03 -1.90 -22.77
C ILE A 17 18.34 -3.16 -23.60
N ALA A 18 19.52 -3.20 -24.22
CA ALA A 18 19.91 -4.29 -25.10
C ALA A 18 19.87 -5.64 -24.35
N PRO A 19 19.50 -6.75 -25.01
CA PRO A 19 19.45 -8.08 -24.38
C PRO A 19 20.75 -8.50 -23.68
N GLU A 20 21.89 -8.00 -24.17
CA GLU A 20 23.22 -8.28 -23.62
C GLU A 20 23.45 -7.63 -22.24
N ASP A 21 22.88 -6.45 -21.98
CA ASP A 21 22.93 -5.79 -20.66
C ASP A 21 22.02 -6.49 -19.64
N TYR A 22 20.94 -7.13 -20.10
CA TYR A 22 20.10 -7.98 -19.26
C TYR A 22 20.88 -9.20 -18.76
N GLN A 23 21.63 -9.86 -19.64
CA GLN A 23 22.44 -11.03 -19.30
C GLN A 23 23.68 -10.69 -18.46
N ALA A 24 24.28 -9.50 -18.65
CA ALA A 24 25.37 -9.04 -17.80
C ALA A 24 24.89 -8.68 -16.37
N ALA A 25 23.68 -8.10 -16.23
CA ALA A 25 23.09 -7.80 -14.93
C ALA A 25 22.49 -9.03 -14.22
N GLU A 26 22.05 -10.04 -14.98
CA GLU A 26 21.54 -11.33 -14.50
C GLU A 26 22.61 -12.13 -13.72
N ILE A 27 23.89 -11.82 -13.94
CA ILE A 27 25.02 -12.52 -13.30
C ILE A 27 25.49 -11.86 -11.99
N GLU A 28 25.18 -10.58 -11.70
CA GLU A 28 25.78 -9.84 -10.56
C GLU A 28 24.83 -9.43 -9.41
N GLY A 29 23.51 -9.64 -9.50
CA GLY A 29 22.56 -9.15 -8.49
C GLY A 29 21.34 -10.04 -8.21
N PRO A 30 20.59 -9.77 -7.11
CA PRO A 30 19.31 -10.43 -6.87
C PRO A 30 18.31 -10.08 -8.00
N PRO A 31 17.31 -10.94 -8.30
CA PRO A 31 16.38 -10.72 -9.41
C PRO A 31 15.81 -9.29 -9.44
N PRO A 32 15.99 -8.56 -10.56
CA PRO A 32 15.64 -7.15 -10.62
C PRO A 32 14.12 -6.99 -10.60
N LEU A 33 13.65 -5.95 -9.90
CA LEU A 33 12.27 -5.53 -10.00
C LEU A 33 12.17 -4.51 -11.14
N PRO A 34 11.34 -4.73 -12.15
CA PRO A 34 11.13 -3.76 -13.23
C PRO A 34 10.25 -2.63 -12.66
N LEU A 35 10.81 -1.79 -11.78
CA LEU A 35 10.11 -0.66 -11.20
C LEU A 35 11.10 0.49 -11.07
N ASP A 36 11.10 1.38 -12.06
CA ASP A 36 11.70 2.69 -11.90
C ASP A 36 10.64 3.66 -11.35
N LEU A 37 10.80 4.04 -10.09
CA LEU A 37 9.91 5.01 -9.44
C LEU A 37 10.10 6.41 -10.02
N HIS A 38 11.24 6.71 -10.65
CA HIS A 38 11.58 8.04 -11.12
C HIS A 38 10.68 8.52 -12.27
N GLU A 39 10.30 7.61 -13.16
CA GLU A 39 9.43 7.88 -14.31
C GLU A 39 7.96 8.11 -13.92
N HIS A 40 7.55 7.68 -12.72
CA HIS A 40 6.13 7.65 -12.32
C HIS A 40 5.81 8.51 -11.09
N LYS A 41 6.78 9.26 -10.54
CA LYS A 41 6.60 10.10 -9.33
C LYS A 41 5.37 11.00 -9.41
N ILE A 42 5.11 11.63 -10.56
CA ILE A 42 3.97 12.53 -10.77
C ILE A 42 2.65 11.75 -10.78
N LYS A 43 2.60 10.58 -11.44
CA LYS A 43 1.39 9.74 -11.46
C LYS A 43 1.05 9.22 -10.07
N ILE A 44 2.06 8.78 -9.32
CA ILE A 44 1.92 8.35 -7.92
C ILE A 44 1.45 9.53 -7.07
N ALA A 45 2.09 10.70 -7.18
CA ALA A 45 1.73 11.89 -6.40
C ALA A 45 0.31 12.38 -6.71
N LEU A 46 -0.14 12.32 -7.97
CA LEU A 46 -1.51 12.68 -8.35
C LEU A 46 -2.53 11.69 -7.80
N ASN A 47 -2.27 10.38 -7.89
CA ASN A 47 -3.18 9.36 -7.38
C ASN A 47 -3.32 9.46 -5.85
N TRP A 48 -2.19 9.54 -5.14
CA TRP A 48 -2.17 9.70 -3.68
C TRP A 48 -2.73 11.06 -3.25
N GLY A 49 -2.49 12.13 -4.02
CA GLY A 49 -3.06 13.45 -3.79
C GLY A 49 -4.58 13.46 -3.93
N PHE A 50 -5.14 12.79 -4.93
CA PHE A 50 -6.57 12.64 -5.11
C PHE A 50 -7.21 11.80 -4.00
N ILE A 51 -6.56 10.70 -3.59
CA ILE A 51 -7.01 9.88 -2.46
C ILE A 51 -7.02 10.71 -1.16
N LEU A 52 -5.93 11.43 -0.85
CA LEU A 52 -5.87 12.30 0.33
C LEU A 52 -6.91 13.43 0.26
N LEU A 53 -7.10 14.02 -0.91
CA LEU A 53 -8.08 15.09 -1.10
C LEU A 53 -9.51 14.59 -0.83
N THR A 54 -9.90 13.48 -1.44
CA THR A 54 -11.27 12.96 -1.36
C THR A 54 -11.54 12.21 -0.05
N SER A 55 -10.54 11.52 0.49
CA SER A 55 -10.70 10.61 1.63
C SER A 55 -10.22 11.20 2.97
N CYS A 56 -9.59 12.38 2.97
CA CYS A 56 -9.18 13.07 4.21
C CYS A 56 -9.65 14.52 4.22
N ILE A 57 -9.28 15.28 3.20
CA ILE A 57 -9.51 16.73 3.16
C ILE A 57 -11.00 17.04 2.97
N ALA A 58 -11.68 16.38 2.04
CA ALA A 58 -13.09 16.65 1.75
C ALA A 58 -13.99 16.42 2.98
N PRO A 59 -13.91 15.32 3.74
CA PRO A 59 -14.65 15.17 4.99
C PRO A 59 -14.33 16.26 6.03
N LEU A 60 -13.05 16.62 6.19
CA LEU A 60 -12.59 17.62 7.16
C LEU A 60 -12.95 19.05 6.80
N VAL A 61 -13.08 19.38 5.51
CA VAL A 61 -13.46 20.73 5.03
C VAL A 61 -14.98 20.84 4.94
N LEU A 62 -15.66 19.80 4.45
CA LEU A 62 -17.10 19.81 4.27
C LEU A 62 -17.85 19.95 5.59
N TYR A 63 -17.43 19.24 6.64
CA TYR A 63 -18.06 19.30 7.96
C TYR A 63 -18.09 20.72 8.57
N PRO A 64 -16.95 21.42 8.78
CA PRO A 64 -16.95 22.76 9.36
C PRO A 64 -17.56 23.80 8.41
N THR A 65 -17.42 23.64 7.09
CA THR A 65 -18.05 24.56 6.13
C THR A 65 -19.58 24.50 6.26
N LEU A 66 -20.15 23.30 6.33
CA LEU A 66 -21.60 23.15 6.51
C LEU A 66 -22.07 23.57 7.90
N HIS A 67 -21.29 23.30 8.95
CA HIS A 67 -21.67 23.66 10.32
C HIS A 67 -21.65 25.18 10.56
N TRP A 68 -20.54 25.85 10.20
CA TRP A 68 -20.32 27.26 10.52
C TRP A 68 -20.84 28.21 9.43
N ALA A 69 -20.73 27.86 8.14
CA ALA A 69 -21.16 28.76 7.07
C ALA A 69 -22.67 28.70 6.82
N ALA A 70 -23.31 27.56 7.09
CA ALA A 70 -24.77 27.40 6.91
C ALA A 70 -25.57 27.42 8.23
N ASN A 71 -24.91 27.59 9.40
CA ASN A 71 -25.53 27.50 10.74
C ASN A 71 -26.39 26.25 10.92
N LEU A 72 -26.06 25.18 10.19
CA LEU A 72 -26.80 23.93 10.24
C LEU A 72 -26.45 23.23 11.55
N GLU A 73 -27.49 22.79 12.27
CA GLU A 73 -27.31 21.96 13.45
C GLU A 73 -26.44 20.74 13.08
N ASP A 74 -25.51 20.32 13.95
CA ASP A 74 -24.57 19.21 13.71
C ASP A 74 -25.23 17.95 13.12
N LYS A 75 -26.50 17.76 13.46
CA LYS A 75 -27.36 16.67 13.00
C LYS A 75 -27.64 16.75 11.49
N ILE A 76 -27.89 17.94 10.93
CA ILE A 76 -28.19 18.14 9.50
C ILE A 76 -26.93 17.98 8.65
N VAL A 77 -25.77 18.45 9.13
CA VAL A 77 -24.47 18.28 8.45
C VAL A 77 -24.10 16.81 8.35
N THR A 78 -24.28 16.08 9.46
CA THR A 78 -24.06 14.63 9.48
C THR A 78 -25.09 13.93 8.60
N ILE A 79 -26.36 14.35 8.61
CA ILE A 79 -27.40 13.91 7.65
C ILE A 79 -26.96 14.16 6.21
N ILE A 80 -26.34 15.28 5.83
CA ILE A 80 -25.88 15.52 4.45
C ILE A 80 -24.72 14.58 4.07
N ILE A 81 -23.80 14.30 4.99
CA ILE A 81 -22.68 13.36 4.79
C ILE A 81 -23.17 11.89 4.80
N VAL A 82 -24.28 11.61 5.52
CA VAL A 82 -24.76 10.26 5.88
C VAL A 82 -26.13 9.91 5.26
N ILE A 83 -26.83 10.80 4.56
CA ILE A 83 -28.09 10.52 3.82
C ILE A 83 -27.87 9.40 2.79
N GLY A 84 -26.62 9.13 2.39
CA GLY A 84 -26.26 7.94 1.60
C GLY A 84 -26.21 6.61 2.37
N LEU A 85 -26.23 6.60 3.70
CA LEU A 85 -26.06 5.44 4.59
C LEU A 85 -26.90 5.60 5.89
N THR A 86 -28.19 5.31 5.76
CA THR A 86 -29.32 5.41 6.73
C THR A 86 -29.10 5.05 8.22
N HIS A 87 -29.42 5.99 9.12
CA HIS A 87 -30.42 5.90 10.22
C HIS A 87 -30.59 7.28 10.92
N GLU A 88 -31.83 7.67 11.27
CA GLU A 88 -32.11 8.93 12.01
C GLU A 88 -32.16 8.73 13.54
N PRO A 89 -31.57 9.62 14.36
CA PRO A 89 -30.66 10.71 14.01
C PRO A 89 -29.22 10.22 13.76
N PRO A 90 -28.48 10.86 12.84
CA PRO A 90 -27.13 10.42 12.48
C PRO A 90 -26.15 10.68 13.62
N SER A 91 -25.37 9.68 13.99
CA SER A 91 -24.34 9.81 15.03
C SER A 91 -23.02 10.28 14.40
N VAL A 92 -22.65 11.53 14.65
CA VAL A 92 -21.38 12.15 14.20
C VAL A 92 -20.16 11.28 14.59
N ARG A 93 -20.25 10.64 15.75
CA ARG A 93 -19.22 9.73 16.26
C ARG A 93 -19.05 8.48 15.39
N MET A 94 -20.14 7.89 14.92
CA MET A 94 -20.06 6.73 14.02
C MET A 94 -19.50 7.12 12.66
N ALA A 95 -19.79 8.35 12.20
CA ALA A 95 -19.19 8.92 10.99
C ALA A 95 -17.67 9.17 11.09
N ALA A 96 -17.10 9.17 12.30
CA ALA A 96 -15.66 9.28 12.54
C ALA A 96 -14.91 7.94 12.48
N LEU A 97 -15.65 6.82 12.58
CA LEU A 97 -15.07 5.48 12.68
C LEU A 97 -14.52 4.88 11.37
N PRO A 98 -14.95 5.23 10.14
CA PRO A 98 -14.55 4.48 8.95
C PRO A 98 -13.02 4.31 8.78
N PRO A 99 -12.18 5.35 8.93
CA PRO A 99 -10.72 5.16 8.82
C PRO A 99 -10.14 4.27 9.92
N CYS A 100 -10.70 4.32 11.13
CA CYS A 100 -10.27 3.49 12.25
C CYS A 100 -10.67 2.02 12.05
N VAL A 101 -11.88 1.77 11.55
CA VAL A 101 -12.36 0.44 11.18
C VAL A 101 -11.51 -0.14 10.06
N LEU A 102 -11.12 0.67 9.07
CA LEU A 102 -10.22 0.25 8.00
C LEU A 102 -8.86 -0.21 8.55
N LEU A 103 -8.28 0.53 9.50
CA LEU A 103 -7.02 0.13 10.17
C LEU A 103 -7.16 -1.22 10.89
N VAL A 104 -8.25 -1.43 11.63
CA VAL A 104 -8.53 -2.71 12.30
C VAL A 104 -8.69 -3.83 11.26
N GLN A 105 -9.48 -3.59 10.22
CA GLN A 105 -9.76 -4.57 9.17
C GLN A 105 -8.46 -5.01 8.46
N VAL A 106 -7.70 -4.06 7.92
CA VAL A 106 -6.45 -4.34 7.22
C VAL A 106 -5.42 -4.96 8.16
N GLY A 107 -5.28 -4.41 9.37
CA GLY A 107 -4.34 -4.92 10.37
C GLY A 107 -4.65 -6.37 10.78
N PHE A 108 -5.92 -6.67 11.04
CA PHE A 108 -6.40 -8.01 11.36
C PHE A 108 -6.19 -8.99 10.21
N THR A 109 -6.50 -8.58 8.97
CA THR A 109 -6.24 -9.41 7.77
C THR A 109 -4.76 -9.75 7.64
N LEU A 110 -3.85 -8.78 7.81
CA LEU A 110 -2.40 -9.02 7.74
C LEU A 110 -1.91 -9.97 8.84
N VAL A 111 -2.43 -9.83 10.06
CA VAL A 111 -2.10 -10.73 11.17
C VAL A 111 -2.58 -12.15 10.89
N ILE A 112 -3.85 -12.34 10.52
CA ILE A 112 -4.40 -13.68 10.21
C ILE A 112 -3.64 -14.31 9.06
N VAL A 113 -3.46 -13.60 7.95
CA VAL A 113 -2.76 -14.13 6.77
C VAL A 113 -1.31 -14.45 7.13
N GLY A 114 -0.66 -13.63 7.95
CA GLY A 114 0.68 -13.91 8.49
C GLY A 114 0.74 -15.20 9.32
N ILE A 115 -0.25 -15.43 10.20
CA ILE A 115 -0.37 -16.67 10.98
C ILE A 115 -0.58 -17.87 10.04
N LEU A 116 -1.53 -17.77 9.11
CA LEU A 116 -1.82 -18.86 8.16
C LEU A 116 -0.62 -19.19 7.27
N ALA A 117 0.15 -18.17 6.86
CA ALA A 117 1.40 -18.33 6.12
C ALA A 117 2.45 -19.08 6.95
N LYS A 118 2.62 -18.71 8.24
CA LYS A 118 3.53 -19.41 9.17
C LYS A 118 3.13 -20.86 9.43
N LEU A 119 1.83 -21.13 9.52
CA LEU A 119 1.31 -22.48 9.72
C LEU A 119 1.34 -23.34 8.44
N GLY A 120 1.76 -22.78 7.31
CA GLY A 120 1.80 -23.52 6.05
C GLY A 120 0.42 -23.87 5.50
N VAL A 121 -0.63 -23.15 5.92
CA VAL A 121 -2.01 -23.43 5.48
C VAL A 121 -2.14 -23.13 3.99
N ARG A 122 -2.83 -24.02 3.27
CA ARG A 122 -3.11 -23.85 1.85
C ARG A 122 -4.36 -23.01 1.66
N GLN A 123 -4.28 -21.99 0.80
CA GLN A 123 -5.41 -21.11 0.53
C GLN A 123 -6.48 -21.84 -0.31
N PRO A 124 -7.78 -21.70 0.04
CA PRO A 124 -8.86 -22.40 -0.65
C PRO A 124 -9.28 -21.76 -1.98
N PHE A 125 -8.95 -20.48 -2.18
CA PHE A 125 -9.27 -19.71 -3.38
C PHE A 125 -8.03 -18.95 -3.88
N PRO A 126 -7.98 -18.55 -5.16
CA PRO A 126 -6.87 -17.75 -5.66
C PRO A 126 -6.85 -16.37 -4.99
N VAL A 127 -5.67 -15.93 -4.58
CA VAL A 127 -5.44 -14.60 -4.01
C VAL A 127 -4.34 -13.93 -4.81
N SER A 128 -4.72 -12.87 -5.54
CA SER A 128 -3.83 -12.16 -6.46
C SER A 128 -3.12 -13.11 -7.44
N SER A 129 -1.82 -12.98 -7.67
CA SER A 129 -1.08 -13.90 -8.57
C SER A 129 -0.92 -15.35 -8.08
N MET A 130 -1.51 -15.73 -6.93
CA MET A 130 -1.37 -17.06 -6.36
C MET A 130 -2.59 -17.95 -6.66
N PRO A 131 -2.40 -19.16 -7.23
CA PRO A 131 -3.51 -20.08 -7.52
C PRO A 131 -4.09 -20.69 -6.23
N ALA A 132 -5.33 -21.19 -6.31
CA ALA A 132 -5.90 -21.98 -5.21
C ALA A 132 -5.01 -23.19 -4.88
N GLY A 133 -4.90 -23.53 -3.60
CA GLY A 133 -4.11 -24.67 -3.10
C GLY A 133 -2.65 -24.36 -2.77
N SER A 134 -2.13 -23.17 -3.09
CA SER A 134 -0.80 -22.76 -2.64
C SER A 134 -0.78 -22.36 -1.16
N VAL A 135 0.38 -22.42 -0.52
CA VAL A 135 0.55 -21.94 0.87
C VAL A 135 0.32 -20.43 0.93
N PHE A 136 -0.35 -19.95 1.98
CA PHE A 136 -0.49 -18.52 2.25
C PHE A 136 0.88 -17.83 2.30
N ARG A 137 0.94 -16.60 1.81
CA ARG A 137 2.13 -15.74 1.86
C ARG A 137 1.84 -14.54 2.75
N PRO A 138 2.86 -13.84 3.26
CA PRO A 138 2.66 -12.60 4.00
C PRO A 138 1.73 -11.66 3.20
N GLY A 139 0.64 -11.22 3.81
CA GLY A 139 -0.41 -10.43 3.15
C GLY A 139 0.10 -9.10 2.58
N ILE A 140 1.20 -8.58 3.13
CA ILE A 140 1.86 -7.38 2.59
C ILE A 140 2.29 -7.55 1.13
N LEU A 141 2.60 -8.77 0.67
CA LEU A 141 2.95 -9.01 -0.73
C LEU A 141 1.77 -8.73 -1.64
N THR A 142 0.57 -9.14 -1.26
CA THR A 142 -0.66 -8.85 -2.00
C THR A 142 -0.89 -7.35 -2.09
N ILE A 143 -0.67 -6.63 -0.99
CA ILE A 143 -0.80 -5.16 -0.96
C ILE A 143 0.22 -4.51 -1.91
N ILE A 144 1.49 -4.91 -1.84
CA ILE A 144 2.54 -4.37 -2.71
C ILE A 144 2.21 -4.70 -4.18
N GLU A 145 1.77 -5.92 -4.45
CA GLU A 145 1.40 -6.37 -5.78
C GLU A 145 0.32 -5.47 -6.40
N ASP A 146 -0.76 -5.23 -5.67
CA ASP A 146 -1.90 -4.45 -6.16
C ASP A 146 -1.59 -2.95 -6.19
N VAL A 147 -0.95 -2.40 -5.15
CA VAL A 147 -0.55 -0.99 -5.12
C VAL A 147 0.40 -0.68 -6.27
N VAL A 148 1.45 -1.48 -6.47
CA VAL A 148 2.42 -1.22 -7.55
C VAL A 148 1.85 -1.53 -8.93
N ALA A 149 0.93 -2.49 -9.06
CA ALA A 149 0.25 -2.71 -10.33
C ALA A 149 -0.59 -1.49 -10.74
N VAL A 150 -1.24 -0.83 -9.79
CA VAL A 150 -2.06 0.37 -10.03
C VAL A 150 -1.18 1.61 -10.20
N ASP A 151 -0.28 1.87 -9.26
CA ASP A 151 0.53 3.09 -9.19
C ASP A 151 1.73 3.08 -10.15
N GLY A 152 2.29 1.90 -10.40
CA GLY A 152 3.47 1.71 -11.26
C GLY A 152 3.13 1.32 -12.69
N GLY A 153 1.87 0.98 -13.01
CA GLY A 153 1.44 0.63 -14.37
C GLY A 153 2.09 -0.64 -14.95
N ARG A 154 2.81 -1.43 -14.15
CA ARG A 154 3.65 -2.55 -14.64
C ARG A 154 2.96 -3.91 -14.62
N GLY A 155 1.65 -3.94 -14.36
CA GLY A 155 0.76 -5.05 -14.69
C GLY A 155 1.28 -6.42 -14.26
N ARG A 156 1.44 -7.35 -15.20
CA ARG A 156 1.85 -8.74 -14.94
C ARG A 156 3.36 -8.94 -14.79
N LEU A 157 4.18 -8.11 -15.43
CA LEU A 157 5.65 -8.24 -15.42
C LEU A 157 6.23 -7.96 -14.02
N TYR A 158 5.70 -6.95 -13.34
CA TYR A 158 6.10 -6.67 -11.96
C TYR A 158 5.70 -7.80 -11.02
N ARG A 159 4.51 -8.37 -11.21
CA ARG A 159 4.00 -9.48 -10.40
C ARG A 159 4.88 -10.72 -10.48
N SER A 160 5.27 -11.11 -11.70
CA SER A 160 6.18 -12.25 -11.91
C SER A 160 7.55 -11.99 -11.28
N ALA A 161 8.14 -10.81 -11.50
CA ALA A 161 9.45 -10.46 -10.96
C ALA A 161 9.47 -10.37 -9.43
N LEU A 162 8.40 -9.82 -8.82
CA LEU A 162 8.23 -9.79 -7.37
C LEU A 162 8.21 -11.20 -6.78
N MET A 163 7.48 -12.11 -7.41
CA MET A 163 7.39 -13.49 -6.93
C MET A 163 8.64 -14.31 -7.19
N GLU A 164 9.37 -14.03 -8.27
CA GLU A 164 10.67 -14.61 -8.54
C GLU A 164 11.67 -14.21 -7.46
N ARG A 165 11.79 -12.91 -7.17
CA ARG A 165 12.67 -12.42 -6.10
C ARG A 165 12.28 -12.97 -4.73
N TYR A 166 10.98 -13.02 -4.43
CA TYR A 166 10.49 -13.60 -3.19
C TYR A 166 10.88 -15.07 -3.04
N ARG A 167 10.85 -15.85 -4.12
CA ARG A 167 11.31 -17.25 -4.09
C ARG A 167 12.83 -17.37 -3.99
N ALA A 168 13.57 -16.46 -4.62
CA ALA A 168 15.03 -16.52 -4.70
C ALA A 168 15.75 -16.06 -3.42
N SER A 169 15.15 -15.18 -2.61
CA SER A 169 15.84 -14.53 -1.49
C SER A 169 15.14 -14.72 -0.14
N LEU A 170 15.77 -15.49 0.76
CA LEU A 170 15.32 -15.65 2.14
C LEU A 170 15.29 -14.31 2.91
N ARG A 171 16.23 -13.41 2.62
CA ARG A 171 16.26 -12.08 3.25
C ARG A 171 15.08 -11.24 2.81
N PHE A 172 14.71 -11.30 1.54
CA PHE A 172 13.51 -10.65 1.04
C PHE A 172 12.25 -11.25 1.67
N GLN A 173 12.19 -12.57 1.84
CA GLN A 173 11.08 -13.22 2.56
C GLN A 173 10.96 -12.72 4.00
N HIS A 174 12.07 -12.67 4.75
CA HIS A 174 12.08 -12.14 6.12
C HIS A 174 11.71 -10.66 6.18
N LEU A 175 12.12 -9.85 5.20
CA LEU A 175 11.70 -8.45 5.11
C LEU A 175 10.18 -8.36 4.92
N MET A 176 9.60 -9.08 3.96
CA MET A 176 8.16 -9.09 3.72
C MET A 176 7.40 -9.56 4.96
N GLU A 177 7.90 -10.59 5.63
CA GLU A 177 7.30 -11.07 6.87
C GLU A 177 7.35 -10.01 7.99
N SER A 178 8.50 -9.36 8.19
CA SER A 178 8.68 -8.32 9.21
C SER A 178 7.75 -7.14 8.96
N LEU A 179 7.64 -6.71 7.70
CA LEU A 179 6.73 -5.63 7.29
C LEU A 179 5.26 -6.02 7.48
N ASN A 180 4.91 -7.28 7.18
CA ASN A 180 3.55 -7.79 7.39
C ASN A 180 3.13 -7.67 8.86
N TRP A 181 3.99 -8.11 9.79
CA TRP A 181 3.71 -7.98 11.23
C TRP A 181 3.70 -6.53 11.70
N PHE A 182 4.64 -5.71 11.22
CA PHE A 182 4.76 -4.30 11.58
C PHE A 182 3.49 -3.52 11.23
N TRP A 183 2.97 -3.69 10.00
CA TRP A 183 1.72 -3.06 9.56
C TRP A 183 0.49 -3.73 10.16
N GLY A 184 0.51 -5.06 10.31
CA GLY A 184 -0.60 -5.84 10.87
C GLY A 184 -0.90 -5.45 12.31
N PHE A 185 0.07 -5.64 13.21
CA PHE A 185 -0.10 -5.28 14.62
C PHE A 185 -0.19 -3.77 14.82
N GLY A 186 0.59 -2.98 14.06
CA GLY A 186 0.52 -1.53 14.13
C GLY A 186 -0.88 -1.00 13.82
N GLY A 187 -1.47 -1.42 12.70
CA GLY A 187 -2.82 -1.01 12.29
C GLY A 187 -3.89 -1.51 13.25
N LEU A 188 -3.78 -2.76 13.73
CA LEU A 188 -4.73 -3.33 14.68
C LEU A 188 -4.74 -2.56 16.01
N ILE A 189 -3.57 -2.34 16.61
CA ILE A 189 -3.43 -1.63 17.88
C ILE A 189 -3.91 -0.18 17.71
N MET A 190 -3.47 0.51 16.65
CA MET A 190 -3.86 1.90 16.41
C MET A 190 -5.36 2.06 16.18
N GLY A 191 -5.95 1.18 15.38
CA GLY A 191 -7.38 1.18 15.09
C GLY A 191 -8.23 0.96 16.35
N ILE A 192 -7.90 -0.07 17.15
CA ILE A 192 -8.61 -0.36 18.41
C ILE A 192 -8.45 0.80 19.41
N LEU A 193 -7.24 1.37 19.51
CA LEU A 193 -6.96 2.51 20.37
C LEU A 193 -7.82 3.72 19.97
N LEU A 194 -7.85 4.08 18.68
CA LEU A 194 -8.65 5.20 18.20
C LEU A 194 -10.15 4.98 18.40
N ILE A 195 -10.68 3.79 18.10
CA ILE A 195 -12.09 3.46 18.35
C ILE A 195 -12.41 3.64 19.85
N SER A 196 -11.53 3.17 20.72
CA SER A 196 -11.70 3.28 22.18
C SER A 196 -11.68 4.73 22.66
N ILE A 197 -10.80 5.57 22.10
CA ILE A 197 -10.71 7.01 22.40
C ILE A 197 -11.95 7.74 21.90
N ILE A 198 -12.30 7.56 20.62
CA ILE A 198 -13.46 8.18 19.95
C ILE A 198 -14.75 7.84 20.70
N SER A 199 -14.87 6.61 21.21
CA SER A 199 -16.02 6.17 22.01
C SER A 199 -16.17 6.89 23.35
N LYS A 200 -15.10 7.50 23.90
CA LYS A 200 -15.10 8.15 25.22
C LYS A 200 -15.03 9.68 25.16
N VAL A 201 -14.60 10.26 24.05
CA VAL A 201 -14.53 11.72 23.86
C VAL A 201 -15.92 12.34 24.07
N HIS A 202 -15.99 13.43 24.84
CA HIS A 202 -17.27 14.09 25.13
C HIS A 202 -17.81 14.89 23.93
N THR A 203 -16.92 15.52 23.15
CA THR A 203 -17.29 16.42 22.04
C THR A 203 -17.31 15.70 20.70
N ASN A 204 -18.45 15.70 20.02
CA ASN A 204 -18.63 15.02 18.74
C ASN A 204 -17.74 15.56 17.61
N THR A 205 -17.61 16.87 17.51
CA THR A 205 -16.73 17.54 16.53
C THR A 205 -15.26 17.12 16.71
N PHE A 206 -14.81 17.01 17.95
CA PHE A 206 -13.44 16.60 18.24
C PHE A 206 -13.23 15.11 17.91
N ALA A 207 -14.20 14.26 18.24
CA ALA A 207 -14.18 12.85 17.88
C ALA A 207 -14.12 12.64 16.35
N PHE A 208 -14.87 13.45 15.58
CA PHE A 208 -14.83 13.48 14.13
C PHE A 208 -13.46 13.89 13.59
N GLY A 209 -12.90 14.99 14.09
CA GLY A 209 -11.56 15.44 13.69
C GLY A 209 -10.48 14.39 13.96
N LEU A 210 -10.48 13.75 15.14
CA LEU A 210 -9.53 12.70 15.48
C LEU A 210 -9.63 11.47 14.58
N GLY A 211 -10.86 11.00 14.31
CA GLY A 211 -11.12 9.81 13.51
C GLY A 211 -10.67 9.94 12.06
N TRP A 212 -10.72 11.15 11.50
CA TRP A 212 -10.25 11.41 10.15
C TRP A 212 -8.78 11.85 10.09
N THR A 213 -8.20 12.52 11.09
CA THR A 213 -6.82 13.03 10.98
C THR A 213 -5.76 12.02 11.38
N ILE A 214 -5.91 11.38 12.54
CA ILE A 214 -4.86 10.56 13.13
C ILE A 214 -4.51 9.35 12.25
N PRO A 215 -5.46 8.61 11.65
CA PRO A 215 -5.15 7.49 10.77
C PRO A 215 -4.24 7.85 9.59
N TRP A 216 -4.42 9.02 8.99
CA TRP A 216 -3.58 9.48 7.87
C TRP A 216 -2.19 9.89 8.32
N ILE A 217 -2.08 10.61 9.45
CA ILE A 217 -0.78 10.95 10.03
C ILE A 217 -0.02 9.67 10.38
N TRP A 218 -0.69 8.73 11.04
CA TRP A 218 -0.11 7.43 11.43
C TRP A 218 0.36 6.65 10.20
N ALA A 219 -0.50 6.52 9.16
CA ALA A 219 -0.16 5.81 7.94
C ALA A 219 1.03 6.46 7.22
N GLY A 220 1.08 7.80 7.17
CA GLY A 220 2.21 8.54 6.59
C GLY A 220 3.52 8.28 7.32
N VAL A 221 3.51 8.34 8.66
CA VAL A 221 4.69 8.03 9.48
C VAL A 221 5.15 6.59 9.29
N TRP A 222 4.23 5.62 9.31
CA TRP A 222 4.54 4.20 9.09
C TRP A 222 5.09 3.93 7.68
N ALA A 223 4.57 4.62 6.66
CA ALA A 223 5.08 4.54 5.30
C ALA A 223 6.51 5.06 5.18
N VAL A 224 6.84 6.16 5.84
CA VAL A 224 8.20 6.71 5.89
C VAL A 224 9.16 5.72 6.55
N ILE A 225 8.80 5.20 7.74
CA ILE A 225 9.61 4.19 8.45
C ILE A 225 9.84 2.96 7.56
N THR A 226 8.77 2.43 6.97
CA THR A 226 8.81 1.26 6.08
C THR A 226 9.72 1.50 4.87
N THR A 227 9.67 2.70 4.28
CA THR A 227 10.48 3.05 3.12
C THR A 227 11.96 3.01 3.44
N TYR A 228 12.39 3.61 4.55
CA TYR A 228 13.79 3.59 4.95
C TYR A 228 14.24 2.19 5.37
N TRP A 229 13.40 1.44 6.09
CA TRP A 229 13.71 0.07 6.48
C TRP A 229 13.87 -0.84 5.26
N ALA A 230 12.92 -0.81 4.32
CA ALA A 230 12.99 -1.59 3.09
C ALA A 230 14.23 -1.23 2.28
N LYS A 231 14.52 0.07 2.08
CA LYS A 231 15.76 0.51 1.41
C LYS A 231 17.01 -0.02 2.10
N SER A 232 17.05 -0.03 3.43
CA SER A 232 18.20 -0.59 4.15
C SER A 232 18.34 -2.09 3.93
N ALA A 233 17.26 -2.84 4.14
CA ALA A 233 17.26 -4.30 4.00
C ALA A 233 17.60 -4.76 2.57
N LEU A 234 17.13 -4.05 1.54
CA LEU A 234 17.45 -4.35 0.14
C LEU A 234 18.92 -4.04 -0.21
N ARG A 235 19.53 -3.00 0.40
CA ARG A 235 20.97 -2.75 0.26
C ARG A 235 21.79 -3.86 0.91
N ASP A 236 21.37 -4.32 2.09
CA ASP A 236 22.04 -5.39 2.81
C ASP A 236 21.90 -6.74 2.08
N GLU A 237 20.74 -7.01 1.49
CA GLU A 237 20.52 -8.12 0.57
C GLU A 237 21.51 -8.09 -0.61
N LYS A 238 21.61 -6.95 -1.32
CA LYS A 238 22.51 -6.81 -2.47
C LYS A 238 23.98 -7.04 -2.10
N ARG A 239 24.43 -6.50 -0.96
CA ARG A 239 25.81 -6.68 -0.49
C ARG A 239 26.14 -8.15 -0.26
N THR A 240 25.30 -8.87 0.47
CA THR A 240 25.57 -10.29 0.73
C THR A 240 25.44 -11.17 -0.51
N TRP A 241 24.58 -10.81 -1.46
CA TRP A 241 24.52 -11.50 -2.74
C TRP A 241 25.86 -11.41 -3.49
N SER A 242 26.45 -10.22 -3.57
CA SER A 242 27.75 -10.01 -4.19
C SER A 242 28.89 -10.75 -3.46
N GLU A 243 28.83 -10.84 -2.12
CA GLU A 243 29.81 -11.59 -1.33
C GLU A 243 29.72 -13.10 -1.58
N LEU A 244 28.51 -13.65 -1.67
CA LEU A 244 28.28 -15.07 -1.96
C LEU A 244 28.77 -15.43 -3.36
N GLN A 245 28.49 -14.58 -4.35
CA GLN A 245 29.01 -14.77 -5.71
C GLN A 245 30.53 -14.73 -5.75
N ARG A 246 31.15 -13.76 -5.06
CA ARG A 246 32.62 -13.68 -4.95
C ARG A 246 33.21 -14.93 -4.30
N LYS A 247 32.55 -15.49 -3.29
CA LYS A 247 33.00 -16.74 -2.64
C LYS A 247 32.86 -17.97 -3.54
N ASN A 248 31.84 -18.02 -4.39
CA ASN A 248 31.62 -19.15 -5.31
C ASN A 248 32.53 -19.09 -6.56
N ALA A 249 33.13 -17.92 -6.84
CA ALA A 249 34.05 -17.71 -7.96
C ALA A 249 35.53 -17.95 -7.61
N VAL A 250 35.85 -18.20 -6.33
CA VAL A 250 37.19 -18.51 -5.81
C VAL A 250 37.25 -19.99 -5.43
#